data_AF-B8GEN4-F1
#
_entry.id   AF-B8GEN4-F1
#
_cell.length_a   1.000
_cell.length_b   1.000
_cell.length_c   1.000
_cell.angle_alpha   90.00
_cell.angle_beta   90.00
_cell.angle_gamma   90.00
#
_symmetry.space_group_name_H-M   'P 1'
#
loop_
_entity.id
_entity.type
_entity.pdbx_description
1 polymer ?
#
loop_
_entity_poly.entity_id
_entity_poly.type
_entity_poly.pdbx_seq_one_letter_code
_entity_poly.pdbx_strand_id
1 'polypeptide(L)' 'MEIQQRSEDVIATIRAMNRCWTEGWHEDEFRQYLHSDVVAIVPTTPGRLEGQDAYVAGWRGFCEAAEILV' A
#
# COMPACT_ATOMS: atom_id res chain seq x y z
N MET A 1 -11.12 -8.05 24.74
CA MET A 1 -9.65 -7.93 24.82
C MET A 1 -8.99 -8.41 23.52
N GLU A 2 -9.26 -9.64 23.06
CA GLU A 2 -8.67 -10.18 21.81
C GLU A 2 -9.06 -9.40 20.53
N ILE A 3 -10.31 -8.97 20.40
CA ILE A 3 -10.75 -8.12 19.28
C ILE A 3 -10.04 -6.75 19.28
N GLN A 4 -9.80 -6.19 20.47
CA GLN A 4 -9.10 -4.92 20.62
C GLN A 4 -7.64 -5.04 20.17
N GLN A 5 -6.94 -6.08 20.64
CA GLN A 5 -5.57 -6.36 20.24
C GLN A 5 -5.45 -6.56 18.72
N ARG A 6 -6.33 -7.38 18.12
CA ARG A 6 -6.34 -7.58 16.67
C ARG A 6 -6.55 -6.29 15.89
N SER A 7 -7.36 -5.38 16.42
CA SER A 7 -7.60 -4.08 15.78
C SER A 7 -6.36 -3.19 15.84
N GLU A 8 -5.67 -3.19 16.98
CA GLU A 8 -4.42 -2.46 17.16
C GLU A 8 -3.32 -2.97 16.22
N ASP A 9 -3.18 -4.28 16.06
CA ASP A 9 -2.20 -4.90 15.16
C ASP A 9 -2.46 -4.53 13.69
N VAL A 10 -3.74 -4.52 13.28
CA VAL A 10 -4.14 -4.08 11.93
C VAL A 10 -3.81 -2.60 11.71
N ILE A 11 -4.13 -1.74 12.68
CA ILE A 11 -3.83 -0.30 12.59
C ILE A 11 -2.32 -0.07 12.51
N ALA A 12 -1.54 -0.78 13.33
CA ALA A 12 -0.08 -0.69 13.32
C ALA A 12 0.49 -1.12 11.96
N THR A 13 -0.03 -2.21 11.38
CA THR A 13 0.35 -2.72 10.06
C THR A 13 0.06 -1.69 8.96
N ILE A 14 -1.15 -1.14 8.91
CA ILE A 14 -1.54 -0.14 7.91
C ILE A 14 -0.68 1.12 8.05
N ARG A 15 -0.42 1.59 9.27
CA ARG A 15 0.46 2.75 9.50
C ARG A 15 1.88 2.50 9.02
N ALA A 16 2.41 1.30 9.27
CA ALA A 16 3.75 0.94 8.83
C ALA A 16 3.84 0.86 7.30
N MET A 17 2.87 0.19 6.67
CA MET A 17 2.74 0.16 5.21
C MET A 17 2.64 1.56 4.60
N ASN A 18 1.89 2.47 5.22
CA ASN A 18 1.70 3.82 4.68
C ASN A 18 2.99 4.66 4.71
N ARG A 19 3.84 4.49 5.72
CA ARG A 19 5.12 5.20 5.78
C ARG A 19 6.04 4.90 4.61
N CYS A 20 5.94 3.69 4.03
CA CYS A 20 6.73 3.28 2.86
C CYS A 20 6.45 4.11 1.59
N TRP A 21 5.42 4.97 1.59
CA TRP A 21 5.12 5.86 0.46
C TRP A 21 4.83 7.31 0.87
N THR A 22 4.48 7.58 2.14
CA THR A 22 4.29 8.97 2.61
C THR A 22 5.58 9.66 3.04
N GLU A 23 6.61 8.91 3.42
CA GLU A 23 7.92 9.45 3.87
C GLU A 23 9.01 9.33 2.79
N GLY A 24 8.63 8.88 1.60
CA GLY A 24 9.51 8.49 0.50
C GLY A 24 9.04 7.17 -0.10
N TRP A 25 9.43 6.87 -1.34
CA TRP A 25 9.09 5.59 -1.97
C TRP A 25 10.10 4.50 -1.58
N HIS A 26 9.66 3.56 -0.75
CA HIS A 26 10.44 2.45 -0.21
C HIS A 26 9.86 1.11 -0.69
N GLU A 27 10.19 0.72 -1.93
CA GLU A 27 9.53 -0.39 -2.61
C GLU A 27 9.73 -1.74 -1.92
N ASP A 28 10.96 -2.07 -1.54
CA ASP A 28 11.31 -3.38 -0.98
C ASP A 28 10.60 -3.62 0.36
N GLU A 29 10.45 -2.58 1.17
CA GLU A 29 9.68 -2.59 2.41
C GLU A 29 8.18 -2.65 2.13
N PHE A 30 7.69 -1.87 1.16
CA PHE A 30 6.27 -1.84 0.82
C PHE A 30 5.77 -3.21 0.33
N ARG A 31 6.56 -3.92 -0.47
CA ARG A 31 6.26 -5.26 -0.99
C ARG A 31 5.96 -6.28 0.12
N GLN A 32 6.54 -6.13 1.30
CA GLN A 32 6.36 -7.07 2.42
C GLN A 32 4.93 -7.07 2.98
N TYR A 33 4.17 -5.99 2.73
CA TYR A 33 2.78 -5.87 3.17
C TYR A 33 1.76 -6.44 2.17
N LEU A 34 2.21 -6.86 0.99
CA LEU A 34 1.35 -7.31 -0.09
C LEU A 34 1.47 -8.81 -0.31
N HIS A 35 0.32 -9.50 -0.33
CA HIS A 35 0.26 -10.88 -0.79
C HIS A 35 0.70 -10.97 -2.27
N SER A 36 1.36 -12.06 -2.66
CA SER A 36 1.83 -12.27 -4.05
C SER A 36 0.68 -12.18 -5.06
N ASP A 37 -0.48 -12.71 -4.67
CA ASP A 37 -1.72 -12.72 -5.47
C ASP A 37 -2.70 -11.59 -5.09
N VAL A 38 -2.19 -10.46 -4.57
CA VAL A 38 -3.05 -9.32 -4.22
C VAL A 38 -3.85 -8.84 -5.44
N VAL A 39 -5.08 -8.41 -5.19
CA VAL A 39 -5.93 -7.81 -6.21
C VAL A 39 -6.41 -6.45 -5.71
N ALA A 40 -6.22 -5.43 -6.53
CA ALA A 40 -6.67 -4.08 -6.25
C ALA A 40 -7.60 -3.52 -7.33
N ILE A 41 -8.45 -2.59 -6.91
CA ILE A 41 -9.22 -1.71 -7.78
C ILE A 41 -8.78 -0.29 -7.41
N VAL A 42 -8.36 0.48 -8.40
CA VAL A 42 -7.87 1.85 -8.20
C VAL A 42 -8.69 2.83 -9.04
N PRO A 43 -8.86 4.09 -8.61
CA PRO A 43 -9.74 5.04 -9.31
C PRO A 43 -9.30 5.37 -10.74
N THR A 44 -8.00 5.29 -11.02
CA THR A 44 -7.39 5.75 -12.27
C THR A 44 -7.29 4.68 -13.35
N THR A 45 -7.52 3.40 -13.00
CA THR A 45 -7.35 2.27 -13.93
C THR A 45 -8.63 1.45 -13.98
N PRO A 46 -9.32 1.38 -15.14
CA PRO A 46 -10.46 0.50 -15.32
C PRO A 46 -10.07 -0.97 -15.10
N GLY A 47 -10.87 -1.69 -14.31
CA GLY A 47 -10.65 -3.11 -14.04
C GLY A 47 -9.86 -3.38 -12.75
N ARG A 48 -9.25 -4.57 -12.68
CA ARG A 48 -8.49 -5.06 -11.52
C ARG A 48 -7.00 -5.04 -11.84
N LEU A 49 -6.19 -4.64 -10.87
CA LEU A 49 -4.76 -4.93 -10.84
C LEU A 49 -4.58 -6.28 -10.18
N GLU A 50 -3.90 -7.21 -10.83
CA GLU A 50 -3.71 -8.57 -10.34
C GLU A 50 -2.23 -8.86 -10.13
N GLY A 51 -1.89 -9.34 -8.94
CA GLY A 51 -0.52 -9.63 -8.52
C GLY A 51 0.19 -8.45 -7.86
N GLN A 52 1.19 -8.79 -7.05
CA GLN A 52 1.99 -7.82 -6.28
C GLN A 52 2.65 -6.78 -7.19
N ASP A 53 3.23 -7.20 -8.33
CA ASP A 53 3.93 -6.27 -9.23
C ASP A 53 3.00 -5.22 -9.85
N ALA A 54 1.79 -5.62 -10.26
CA ALA A 54 0.81 -4.69 -10.81
C ALA A 54 0.36 -3.66 -9.76
N TYR A 55 0.16 -4.11 -8.52
CA TYR A 55 -0.17 -3.23 -7.40
C TYR A 55 0.98 -2.24 -7.13
N VAL A 56 2.21 -2.74 -6.98
CA VAL A 56 3.40 -1.93 -6.66
C VAL A 56 3.68 -0.90 -7.75
N ALA A 57 3.56 -1.27 -9.02
CA ALA A 57 3.71 -0.35 -10.15
C ALA A 57 2.68 0.78 -10.09
N GLY A 58 1.42 0.47 -9.76
CA GLY A 58 0.37 1.47 -9.59
C GLY A 58 0.68 2.48 -8.47
N TRP A 59 1.22 2.00 -7.35
CA TRP A 59 1.62 2.86 -6.23
C TRP A 59 2.88 3.67 -6.48
N ARG A 60 3.90 3.11 -7.13
CA ARG A 60 5.04 3.90 -7.61
C ARG A 60 4.56 5.07 -8.47
N GLY A 61 3.70 4.79 -9.46
CA GLY A 61 3.16 5.82 -10.35
C GLY A 61 2.37 6.91 -9.62
N PHE A 62 1.61 6.53 -8.58
CA PHE A 62 0.97 7.51 -7.70
C PHE A 62 1.99 8.39 -6.97
N CYS A 63 3.02 7.79 -6.35
CA CYS A 63 4.02 8.53 -5.59
C CYS A 63 4.85 9.49 -6.46
N GLU A 64 5.14 9.09 -7.70
CA GLU A 64 5.85 9.93 -8.67
C GLU A 64 4.98 11.09 -9.18
N ALA A 65 3.65 10.94 -9.20
CA ALA A 65 2.72 11.95 -9.67
C ALA A 65 2.17 12.86 -8.56
N ALA A 66 2.19 12.41 -7.30
CA ALA A 66 1.60 13.12 -6.17
C ALA A 66 2.50 14.26 -5.69
N GLU A 67 1.92 15.44 -5.52
CA GLU A 67 2.57 16.59 -4.88
C GLU A 67 1.98 16.77 -3.47
N ILE A 68 2.81 16.60 -2.44
CA ILE A 68 2.39 16.80 -1.04
C ILE A 68 2.69 18.24 -0.66
N LEU A 69 1.63 19.05 -0.53
CA LEU A 69 1.73 20.42 -0.04
C LEU A 69 1.72 20.41 1.49
N VAL A 70 2.75 21.03 2.10
CA VAL A 70 2.89 21.27 3.54
C VAL A 70 2.40 22.65 3.95
#